data_AF-A0A022PRW5-F1
#
_entry.id   AF-A0A022PRW5-F1
#
_cell.length_a   1.000
_cell.length_b   1.000
_cell.length_c   1.000
_cell.angle_alpha   90.00
_cell.angle_beta   90.00
_cell.angle_gamma   90.00
#
_symmetry.space_group_name_H-M   'P 1'
#
loop_
_entity.id
_entity.type
_entity.pdbx_description
1 polymer ?
#
loop_
_entity_poly.entity_id
_entity_poly.type
_entity_poly.pdbx_seq_one_letter_code
_entity_poly.pdbx_strand_id
1 'polypeptide(L)'
;LVNASSVNKSCIFGPHNSRGYARDTTNASIEVKTDEDVVRFSIGNQSHDRVSLKKEKKIANKSDVSRKAKLNELRFYRLKAKKKMNSPNPEVRIRYKLEKAKRKEEWLIEKLRKYEVTKASPETYDPEILTEEERFYLKRTGEKKKHYVPVGRRGVFGGVVLNMHLHWKRHETVKVVCKPCKPGQVHQYAEELARLSKGIVIDIKPNSIIILYRGKNYVQPDIMSPLDTLSKAKALEKYRYEQSLEHTGEFIEKLENELEEYHRHIARYRKEENPRQKI
;
A
#
# COMPACT_ATOMS: atom_id res chain seq x y z
N LEU A 1 -6.17 56.09 -27.85
CA LEU A 1 -5.26 55.29 -27.00
C LEU A 1 -5.85 53.90 -26.90
N VAL A 2 -5.20 52.97 -27.59
CA VAL A 2 -5.77 51.70 -28.05
C VAL A 2 -5.66 50.66 -26.94
N ASN A 3 -6.76 49.92 -26.72
CA ASN A 3 -6.86 48.78 -25.82
C ASN A 3 -5.77 47.74 -26.09
N ALA A 4 -5.08 47.30 -25.04
CA ALA A 4 -4.29 46.06 -25.05
C ALA A 4 -4.98 45.02 -24.17
N SER A 5 -5.76 44.18 -24.83
CA SER A 5 -6.44 43.00 -24.30
C SER A 5 -5.45 41.95 -23.79
N SER A 6 -5.55 41.61 -22.51
CA SER A 6 -4.88 40.45 -21.90
C SER A 6 -5.51 39.15 -22.42
N VAL A 7 -4.84 38.46 -23.33
CA VAL A 7 -5.28 37.15 -23.85
C VAL A 7 -4.66 36.04 -22.99
N ASN A 8 -5.44 35.46 -22.07
CA ASN A 8 -5.09 34.21 -21.43
C ASN A 8 -5.48 33.05 -22.36
N LYS A 9 -4.50 32.44 -23.05
CA LYS A 9 -4.68 31.16 -23.74
C LYS A 9 -4.18 30.02 -22.85
N SER A 10 -5.08 29.13 -22.46
CA SER A 10 -4.75 27.81 -21.92
C SER A 10 -4.51 26.84 -23.08
N CYS A 11 -3.25 26.39 -23.26
CA CYS A 11 -2.94 25.32 -24.21
C CYS A 11 -3.00 23.96 -23.49
N ILE A 12 -3.97 23.15 -23.87
CA ILE A 12 -4.08 21.73 -23.54
C ILE A 12 -3.18 20.96 -24.52
N PHE A 13 -2.24 20.16 -24.02
CA PHE A 13 -1.55 19.14 -24.81
C PHE A 13 -1.59 17.79 -24.09
N GLY A 14 -2.06 16.78 -24.81
CA GLY A 14 -2.10 15.37 -24.41
C GLY A 14 -0.72 14.69 -24.40
N PRO A 15 -0.67 13.38 -24.11
CA PRO A 15 0.46 12.78 -23.41
C PRO A 15 1.56 12.27 -24.36
N HIS A 16 2.79 12.68 -24.09
CA HIS A 16 3.98 11.99 -24.58
C HIS A 16 4.97 11.72 -23.45
N ASN A 17 5.39 10.46 -23.39
CA ASN A 17 6.35 9.88 -22.47
C ASN A 17 7.76 10.47 -22.71
N SER A 18 8.34 11.16 -21.72
CA SER A 18 9.79 11.32 -21.62
C SER A 18 10.22 11.70 -20.19
N ARG A 19 11.30 11.07 -19.73
CA ARG A 19 12.02 11.40 -18.49
C ARG A 19 12.46 12.87 -18.51
N GLY A 20 12.19 13.63 -17.45
CA GLY A 20 12.75 14.98 -17.32
C GLY A 20 12.39 15.65 -16.01
N TYR A 21 13.43 16.09 -15.30
CA TYR A 21 13.49 16.97 -14.13
C TYR A 21 12.27 17.88 -13.89
N ALA A 22 11.76 17.86 -12.65
CA ALA A 22 10.80 18.84 -12.15
C ALA A 22 11.45 20.24 -12.22
N ARG A 23 10.88 21.12 -13.04
CA ARG A 23 11.19 22.56 -13.01
C ARG A 23 10.24 23.21 -12.02
N ASP A 24 10.76 23.66 -10.89
CA ASP A 24 10.07 24.59 -10.00
C ASP A 24 9.81 25.88 -10.77
N THR A 25 8.55 26.18 -11.05
CA THR A 25 8.15 27.44 -11.69
C THR A 25 8.11 28.53 -10.62
N THR A 26 9.09 29.44 -10.62
CA THR A 26 9.03 30.66 -9.82
C THR A 26 8.12 31.67 -10.52
N ASN A 27 7.12 32.19 -9.80
CA ASN A 27 6.18 33.21 -10.29
C ASN A 27 6.84 34.60 -10.35
N ALA A 28 7.89 34.76 -11.16
CA ALA A 28 8.47 36.08 -11.42
C ALA A 28 7.69 36.76 -12.56
N SER A 29 7.13 37.95 -12.30
CA SER A 29 6.48 38.77 -13.33
C SER A 29 7.54 39.36 -14.27
N ILE A 30 7.45 39.04 -15.56
CA ILE A 30 8.31 39.59 -16.62
C ILE A 30 7.60 40.79 -17.23
N GLU A 31 8.24 41.96 -17.16
CA GLU A 31 7.76 43.15 -17.85
C GLU A 31 8.51 43.34 -19.16
N VAL A 32 7.76 43.68 -20.22
CA VAL A 32 8.27 43.99 -21.54
C VAL A 32 8.05 45.48 -21.79
N LYS A 33 9.13 46.24 -21.95
CA LYS A 33 9.07 47.63 -22.37
C LYS A 33 9.52 47.73 -23.83
N THR A 34 8.75 48.46 -24.61
CA THR A 34 9.01 48.71 -26.03
C THR A 34 9.15 50.21 -26.24
N ASP A 35 10.36 50.72 -26.05
CA ASP A 35 10.71 52.10 -26.43
C ASP A 35 11.81 52.01 -27.49
N GLU A 36 11.57 52.68 -28.62
CA GLU A 36 12.48 52.89 -29.76
C GLU A 36 13.16 51.61 -30.32
N ASP A 37 12.39 50.83 -31.07
CA ASP A 37 12.82 49.70 -31.95
C ASP A 37 13.70 48.60 -31.30
N VAL A 38 13.83 48.59 -29.98
CA VAL A 38 14.53 47.54 -29.22
C VAL A 38 13.64 46.99 -28.12
N VAL A 39 13.33 45.69 -28.20
CA VAL A 39 12.59 44.97 -27.15
C VAL A 39 13.54 44.60 -26.02
N ARG A 40 13.30 45.12 -24.81
CA ARG A 40 14.11 44.80 -23.62
C ARG A 40 13.25 44.17 -22.54
N PHE A 41 13.67 43.00 -22.07
CA PHE A 41 13.00 42.26 -20.99
C PHE A 41 13.64 42.62 -19.64
N SER A 42 12.84 43.04 -18.68
CA SER A 42 13.28 43.27 -17.31
C SER A 42 12.54 42.34 -16.35
N ILE A 43 13.29 41.57 -15.57
CA ILE A 43 12.78 40.82 -14.42
C ILE A 43 12.79 41.78 -13.24
N GLY A 44 11.64 42.36 -12.93
CA GLY A 44 11.49 43.28 -11.80
C GLY A 44 11.43 42.51 -10.49
N ASN A 45 12.46 42.63 -9.65
CA ASN A 45 12.31 42.34 -8.22
C ASN A 45 11.57 43.54 -7.60
N GLN A 46 10.28 43.39 -7.32
CA GLN A 46 9.53 44.43 -6.61
C GLN A 46 10.07 44.57 -5.18
N SER A 47 10.92 45.56 -4.94
CA SER A 47 11.16 46.13 -3.62
C SER A 47 10.32 47.40 -3.50
N HIS A 48 9.16 47.31 -2.85
CA HIS A 48 8.45 48.46 -2.32
C HIS A 48 8.00 48.18 -0.89
N ASP A 49 8.52 48.98 0.03
CA ASP A 49 8.09 49.10 1.41
C ASP A 49 6.61 49.54 1.49
N ARG A 50 5.77 48.75 2.17
CA ARG A 50 4.62 49.25 2.94
C ARG A 50 4.38 48.42 4.21
N VAL A 51 4.25 49.19 5.28
CA VAL A 51 4.04 48.83 6.67
C VAL A 51 2.62 48.28 6.93
N SER A 52 2.51 47.41 7.94
CA SER A 52 1.31 46.96 8.69
C SER A 52 0.48 45.78 8.15
N LEU A 53 0.59 44.63 8.83
CA LEU A 53 -0.38 44.18 9.85
C LEU A 53 0.12 42.85 10.44
N LYS A 54 0.46 42.88 11.74
CA LYS A 54 0.78 41.68 12.53
C LYS A 54 -0.46 40.77 12.58
N LYS A 55 -0.41 39.65 11.86
CA LYS A 55 -1.13 38.43 12.24
C LYS A 55 -0.08 37.32 12.34
N GLU A 56 0.46 37.16 13.54
CA GLU A 56 1.35 36.06 13.90
C GLU A 56 0.60 34.73 13.76
N LYS A 57 0.64 34.13 12.57
CA LYS A 57 0.61 32.67 12.47
C LYS A 57 2.06 32.21 12.63
N LYS A 58 2.42 31.79 13.84
CA LYS A 58 3.63 31.00 14.11
C LYS A 58 3.55 29.67 13.35
N ILE A 59 3.83 29.71 12.05
CA ILE A 59 4.33 28.53 11.34
C ILE A 59 5.77 28.41 11.85
N ALA A 60 6.01 27.43 12.71
CA ALA A 60 7.34 27.12 13.18
C ALA A 60 8.22 26.85 11.95
N ASN A 61 9.08 27.80 11.61
CA ASN A 61 10.13 27.61 10.63
C ASN A 61 11.03 26.50 11.16
N LYS A 62 10.86 25.28 10.65
CA LYS A 62 11.84 24.21 10.82
C LYS A 62 13.14 24.73 10.22
N SER A 63 14.07 25.15 11.07
CA SER A 63 15.39 25.61 10.65
C SER A 63 15.99 24.54 9.74
N ASP A 64 16.17 24.87 8.46
CA ASP A 64 16.63 23.90 7.49
C ASP A 64 18.10 23.59 7.79
N VAL A 65 18.33 22.49 8.51
CA VAL A 65 19.66 22.11 8.99
C VAL A 65 20.59 22.01 7.79
N SER A 66 21.76 22.67 7.87
CA SER A 66 22.75 22.67 6.79
C SER A 66 23.03 21.25 6.30
N ARG A 67 23.23 21.07 4.98
CA ARG A 67 23.55 19.75 4.38
C ARG A 67 24.70 19.06 5.14
N LYS A 68 25.69 19.83 5.60
CA LYS A 68 26.84 19.33 6.37
C LYS A 68 26.45 18.81 7.75
N ALA A 69 25.51 19.48 8.43
CA ALA A 69 25.00 19.04 9.72
C ALA A 69 24.17 17.75 9.59
N LYS A 70 23.27 17.66 8.60
CA LYS A 70 22.54 16.42 8.28
C LYS A 70 23.51 15.25 8.02
N LEU A 71 24.58 15.46 7.25
CA LEU A 71 25.60 14.43 7.01
C LEU A 71 26.35 14.00 8.28
N ASN A 72 26.73 14.94 9.14
CA ASN A 72 27.38 14.65 10.41
C ASN A 72 26.47 13.84 11.35
N GLU A 73 25.19 14.18 11.41
CA GLU A 73 24.18 13.40 12.16
C GLU A 73 24.07 11.96 11.62
N LEU A 74 23.95 11.77 10.30
CA LEU A 74 23.95 10.43 9.71
C LEU A 74 25.22 9.65 10.04
N ARG A 75 26.38 10.31 10.01
CA ARG A 75 27.68 9.70 10.37
C ARG A 75 27.69 9.26 11.83
N PHE A 76 27.17 10.07 12.74
CA PHE A 76 27.04 9.74 14.16
C PHE A 76 26.16 8.51 14.39
N TYR A 77 24.97 8.46 13.78
CA TYR A 77 24.08 7.29 13.88
C TYR A 77 24.72 6.02 13.30
N ARG A 78 25.45 6.13 12.18
CA ARG A 78 26.20 5.01 11.60
C ARG A 78 27.28 4.50 12.56
N LEU A 79 28.01 5.40 13.22
CA LEU A 79 29.05 5.02 14.19
C LEU A 79 28.44 4.32 15.42
N LYS A 80 27.33 4.84 15.95
CA LYS A 80 26.58 4.23 17.06
C LYS A 80 26.05 2.83 16.69
N ALA A 81 25.53 2.68 15.48
CA ALA A 81 25.09 1.39 14.94
C ALA A 81 26.25 0.39 14.82
N LYS A 82 27.40 0.82 14.28
CA LYS A 82 28.62 -0.01 14.20
C LYS A 82 29.09 -0.44 15.59
N LYS A 83 29.08 0.45 16.58
CA LYS A 83 29.47 0.13 17.96
C LYS A 83 28.55 -0.93 18.58
N LYS A 84 27.24 -0.83 18.37
CA LYS A 84 26.26 -1.84 18.84
C LYS A 84 26.39 -3.18 18.11
N MET A 85 26.80 -3.17 16.84
CA MET A 85 26.96 -4.41 16.06
C MET A 85 28.28 -5.14 16.34
N ASN A 86 29.33 -4.38 16.63
CA ASN A 86 30.66 -4.90 16.95
C ASN A 86 30.87 -5.06 18.47
N SER A 87 29.81 -4.97 19.28
CA SER A 87 29.95 -5.15 20.72
C SER A 87 30.33 -6.60 21.04
N PRO A 88 31.30 -6.84 21.95
CA PRO A 88 31.67 -8.20 22.34
C PRO A 88 30.52 -9.00 22.95
N ASN A 89 29.58 -8.33 23.64
CA ASN A 89 28.40 -8.96 24.22
C ASN A 89 27.37 -9.30 23.12
N PRO A 90 27.01 -10.59 22.93
CA PRO A 90 26.02 -11.02 21.94
C PRO A 90 24.60 -10.53 22.27
N GLU A 91 24.22 -10.39 23.53
CA GLU A 91 22.90 -9.87 23.96
C GLU A 91 22.64 -8.47 23.41
N VAL A 92 23.66 -7.61 23.48
CA VAL A 92 23.59 -6.23 22.97
C VAL A 92 23.41 -6.23 21.45
N ARG A 93 24.06 -7.16 20.75
CA ARG A 93 23.93 -7.31 19.29
C ARG A 93 22.53 -7.78 18.91
N ILE A 94 22.01 -8.81 19.58
CA ILE A 94 20.70 -9.40 19.31
C ILE A 94 19.60 -8.38 19.61
N ARG A 95 19.63 -7.74 20.79
CA ARG A 95 18.66 -6.68 21.15
C ARG A 95 18.66 -5.53 20.16
N TYR A 96 19.84 -5.11 19.68
CA TYR A 96 19.91 -4.06 18.66
C TYR A 96 19.26 -4.47 17.32
N LYS A 97 19.48 -5.71 16.86
CA LYS A 97 18.82 -6.23 15.65
C LYS A 97 17.31 -6.30 15.84
N LEU A 98 16.86 -6.77 17.00
CA LEU A 98 15.45 -6.92 17.36
C LEU A 98 14.75 -5.55 17.39
N GLU A 99 15.33 -4.55 18.05
CA GLU A 99 14.81 -3.17 18.08
C GLU A 99 14.66 -2.59 16.65
N LYS A 100 15.61 -2.89 15.76
CA LYS A 100 15.57 -2.44 14.36
C LYS A 100 14.48 -3.18 13.57
N ALA A 101 14.30 -4.47 13.81
CA ALA A 101 13.29 -5.28 13.15
C ALA A 101 11.88 -4.88 13.59
N LYS A 102 11.63 -4.69 14.89
CA LYS A 102 10.34 -4.22 15.43
C LYS A 102 9.95 -2.83 14.89
N ARG A 103 10.91 -1.90 14.81
CA ARG A 103 10.66 -0.59 14.17
C ARG A 103 10.28 -0.72 12.68
N LYS A 104 10.87 -1.67 11.96
CA LYS A 104 10.54 -1.92 10.55
C LYS A 104 9.15 -2.55 10.43
N GLU A 105 8.82 -3.49 11.31
CA GLU A 105 7.50 -4.13 11.40
C GLU A 105 6.40 -3.09 11.63
N GLU A 106 6.55 -2.22 12.64
CA GLU A 106 5.61 -1.13 12.92
C GLU A 106 5.41 -0.21 11.70
N TRP A 107 6.50 0.15 11.02
CA TRP A 107 6.44 0.95 9.81
C TRP A 107 5.70 0.25 8.67
N LEU A 108 5.91 -1.06 8.49
CA LEU A 108 5.20 -1.88 7.50
C LEU A 108 3.70 -1.96 7.82
N ILE A 109 3.35 -2.14 9.10
CA ILE A 109 1.96 -2.14 9.57
C ILE A 109 1.31 -0.78 9.30
N GLU A 110 1.99 0.33 9.60
CA GLU A 110 1.46 1.68 9.31
C GLU A 110 1.23 1.87 7.80
N LYS A 111 2.11 1.34 6.95
CA LYS A 111 1.92 1.37 5.49
C LYS A 111 0.73 0.52 5.06
N LEU A 112 0.55 -0.67 5.63
CA LEU A 112 -0.56 -1.56 5.30
C LEU A 112 -1.92 -1.00 5.71
N ARG A 113 -2.01 -0.30 6.86
CA ARG A 113 -3.25 0.39 7.29
C ARG A 113 -3.76 1.39 6.26
N LYS A 114 -2.89 1.97 5.42
CA LYS A 114 -3.29 2.91 4.34
C LYS A 114 -4.01 2.21 3.18
N TYR A 115 -3.86 0.89 3.07
CA TYR A 115 -4.50 0.05 2.06
C TYR A 115 -5.74 -0.68 2.57
N GLU A 116 -6.01 -0.62 3.87
CA GLU A 116 -7.26 -1.09 4.44
C GLU A 116 -8.37 -0.14 3.98
N VAL A 117 -9.13 -0.58 2.97
CA VAL A 117 -10.33 0.14 2.56
C VAL A 117 -11.37 -0.11 3.63
N THR A 118 -11.96 0.98 4.16
CA THR A 118 -13.10 0.90 5.07
C THR A 118 -14.17 0.05 4.38
N LYS A 119 -14.42 -1.14 4.93
CA LYS A 119 -15.49 -2.00 4.43
C LYS A 119 -16.79 -1.25 4.72
N ALA A 120 -17.47 -0.78 3.67
CA ALA A 120 -18.84 -0.32 3.82
C ALA A 120 -19.65 -1.43 4.50
N SER A 121 -20.59 -1.05 5.37
CA SER A 121 -21.50 -2.02 6.00
C SER A 121 -22.02 -2.96 4.92
N PRO A 122 -22.06 -4.29 5.16
CA PRO A 122 -22.72 -5.17 4.20
C PRO A 122 -24.13 -4.63 4.01
N GLU A 123 -24.41 -4.08 2.83
CA GLU A 123 -25.79 -3.91 2.41
C GLU A 123 -26.40 -5.30 2.55
N THR A 124 -27.54 -5.39 3.23
CA THR A 124 -28.31 -6.62 3.37
C THR A 124 -28.80 -7.01 1.98
N TYR A 125 -27.90 -7.58 1.18
CA TYR A 125 -28.26 -8.21 -0.07
C TYR A 125 -29.08 -9.41 0.34
N ASP A 126 -30.37 -9.38 -0.01
CA ASP A 126 -31.29 -10.47 0.25
C ASP A 126 -30.66 -11.75 -0.35
N PRO A 127 -30.18 -12.68 0.48
CA PRO A 127 -29.59 -13.89 -0.06
C PRO A 127 -30.74 -14.64 -0.72
N GLU A 128 -30.83 -14.54 -2.05
CA GLU A 128 -31.74 -15.38 -2.84
C GLU A 128 -31.60 -16.81 -2.29
N ILE A 129 -32.66 -17.32 -1.65
CA ILE A 129 -32.64 -18.62 -0.98
C ILE A 129 -32.55 -19.66 -2.10
N LEU A 130 -31.32 -20.05 -2.42
CA LEU A 130 -31.04 -21.13 -3.35
C LEU A 130 -31.42 -22.44 -2.67
N THR A 131 -32.25 -23.23 -3.35
CA THR A 131 -32.54 -24.58 -2.87
C THR A 131 -31.28 -25.46 -2.97
N GLU A 132 -31.24 -26.55 -2.21
CA GLU A 132 -30.07 -27.44 -2.21
C GLU A 132 -29.85 -28.08 -3.60
N GLU A 133 -30.94 -28.36 -4.32
CA GLU A 133 -30.92 -28.90 -5.68
C GLU A 133 -30.34 -27.90 -6.67
N GLU A 134 -30.74 -26.63 -6.59
CA GLU A 134 -30.21 -25.54 -7.42
C GLU A 134 -28.70 -25.36 -7.16
N ARG A 135 -28.30 -25.38 -5.88
CA ARG A 135 -26.89 -25.29 -5.50
C ARG A 135 -26.07 -26.44 -6.04
N PHE A 136 -26.60 -27.67 -5.98
CA PHE A 136 -25.95 -28.86 -6.54
C PHE A 136 -25.82 -28.78 -8.08
N TYR A 137 -26.88 -28.35 -8.76
CA TYR A 137 -26.87 -28.14 -10.21
C TYR A 137 -25.83 -27.09 -10.63
N LEU A 138 -25.80 -25.94 -9.95
CA LEU A 138 -24.84 -24.87 -10.23
C LEU A 138 -23.41 -25.29 -9.94
N LYS A 139 -23.18 -26.08 -8.88
CA LYS A 139 -21.87 -26.66 -8.57
C LYS A 139 -21.37 -27.53 -9.73
N ARG A 140 -22.19 -28.48 -10.20
CA ARG A 140 -21.83 -29.39 -11.31
C ARG A 140 -21.61 -28.62 -12.62
N THR A 141 -22.49 -27.67 -12.92
CA THR A 141 -22.42 -26.87 -14.14
C THR A 141 -21.23 -25.91 -14.13
N GLY A 142 -20.98 -25.23 -13.00
CA GLY A 142 -19.84 -24.34 -12.80
C GLY A 142 -18.49 -25.07 -12.86
N GLU A 143 -18.44 -26.33 -12.43
CA GLU A 143 -17.25 -27.15 -12.55
C GLU A 143 -16.92 -27.53 -14.00
N LYS A 144 -17.93 -27.95 -14.78
CA LYS A 144 -17.77 -28.36 -16.18
C LYS A 144 -17.36 -27.19 -17.10
N LYS A 145 -17.73 -25.97 -16.73
CA LYS A 145 -17.43 -24.75 -17.48
C LYS A 145 -15.92 -24.46 -17.52
N LYS A 146 -15.42 -24.08 -18.70
CA LYS A 146 -14.00 -23.80 -18.98
C LYS A 146 -13.60 -22.36 -18.72
N HIS A 147 -14.54 -21.41 -18.68
CA HIS A 147 -14.23 -20.00 -18.44
C HIS A 147 -13.87 -19.77 -16.97
N TYR A 148 -12.77 -19.05 -16.74
CA TYR A 148 -12.29 -18.77 -15.41
C TYR A 148 -11.63 -17.39 -15.30
N VAL A 149 -11.63 -16.84 -14.09
CA VAL A 149 -10.96 -15.60 -13.72
C VAL A 149 -9.73 -15.94 -12.88
N PRO A 150 -8.50 -15.64 -13.35
CA PRO A 150 -7.30 -15.87 -12.57
C PRO A 150 -7.10 -14.78 -11.50
N VAL A 151 -6.89 -15.20 -10.26
CA VAL A 151 -6.45 -14.36 -9.14
C VAL A 151 -5.03 -14.78 -8.77
N GLY A 152 -4.09 -13.85 -8.95
CA GLY A 152 -2.68 -14.07 -8.65
C GLY A 152 -2.27 -13.53 -7.29
N ARG A 153 -0.95 -13.31 -7.13
CA ARG A 153 -0.33 -12.72 -5.92
C ARG A 153 -0.94 -11.40 -5.45
N ARG A 154 -1.58 -10.65 -6.34
CA ARG A 154 -2.21 -9.35 -6.01
C ARG A 154 -3.51 -9.50 -5.22
N GLY A 155 -4.05 -10.72 -5.12
CA GLY A 155 -5.35 -10.96 -4.51
C GLY A 155 -6.51 -10.34 -5.29
N VAL A 156 -7.59 -10.06 -4.57
CA VAL A 156 -8.81 -9.46 -5.11
C VAL A 156 -8.60 -7.95 -5.26
N PHE A 157 -8.86 -7.44 -6.47
CA PHE A 157 -8.82 -6.02 -6.78
C PHE A 157 -9.86 -5.71 -7.87
N GLY A 158 -10.12 -4.44 -8.16
CA GLY A 158 -11.23 -4.03 -9.02
C GLY A 158 -11.28 -4.70 -10.40
N GLY A 159 -10.10 -4.97 -10.99
CA GLY A 159 -10.01 -5.67 -12.27
C GLY A 159 -10.48 -7.14 -12.24
N VAL A 160 -10.42 -7.80 -11.09
CA VAL A 160 -10.95 -9.17 -10.91
C VAL A 160 -12.47 -9.15 -10.95
N VAL A 161 -13.08 -8.21 -10.20
CA VAL A 161 -14.53 -8.03 -10.12
C VAL A 161 -15.10 -7.60 -11.47
N LEU A 162 -14.44 -6.65 -12.14
CA LEU A 162 -14.74 -6.26 -13.52
C LEU A 162 -14.78 -7.49 -14.44
N ASN A 163 -13.76 -8.34 -14.37
CA ASN A 163 -13.69 -9.53 -15.21
C ASN A 163 -14.80 -10.54 -14.88
N MET A 164 -15.19 -10.67 -13.61
CA MET A 164 -16.33 -11.50 -13.22
C MET A 164 -17.64 -11.00 -13.84
N HIS A 165 -17.93 -9.71 -13.76
CA HIS A 165 -19.14 -9.14 -14.37
C HIS A 165 -19.15 -9.30 -15.91
N LEU A 166 -17.99 -9.22 -16.56
CA LEU A 166 -17.87 -9.52 -18.00
C LEU A 166 -18.24 -10.97 -18.33
N HIS A 167 -17.80 -11.93 -17.51
CA HIS A 167 -18.23 -13.34 -17.67
C HIS A 167 -19.73 -13.52 -17.40
N TRP A 168 -20.27 -12.81 -16.42
CA TRP A 168 -21.68 -12.91 -16.05
C TRP A 168 -22.66 -12.37 -17.07
N LYS A 169 -22.20 -11.56 -18.03
CA LYS A 169 -23.00 -11.13 -19.18
C LYS A 169 -23.52 -12.31 -20.01
N ARG A 170 -22.74 -13.38 -20.13
CA ARG A 170 -23.07 -14.55 -20.98
C ARG A 170 -23.20 -15.86 -20.21
N HIS A 171 -22.71 -15.90 -18.97
CA HIS A 171 -22.67 -17.12 -18.19
C HIS A 171 -23.22 -16.88 -16.79
N GLU A 172 -24.05 -17.79 -16.31
CA GLU A 172 -24.63 -17.67 -14.97
C GLU A 172 -23.62 -17.86 -13.84
N THR A 173 -22.58 -18.67 -14.09
CA THR A 173 -21.56 -19.03 -13.11
C THR A 173 -20.18 -18.65 -13.61
N VAL A 174 -19.28 -18.33 -12.69
CA VAL A 174 -17.87 -18.03 -12.97
C VAL A 174 -16.98 -18.84 -12.04
N LYS A 175 -15.90 -19.39 -12.60
CA LYS A 175 -14.85 -20.07 -11.84
C LYS A 175 -13.72 -19.09 -11.55
N VAL A 176 -13.36 -18.89 -10.30
CA VAL A 176 -12.23 -18.05 -9.91
C VAL A 176 -11.09 -18.94 -9.43
N VAL A 177 -9.92 -18.83 -10.06
CA VAL A 177 -8.76 -19.66 -9.76
C VAL A 177 -7.73 -18.81 -9.04
N CYS A 178 -7.51 -19.07 -7.75
CA CYS A 178 -6.61 -18.32 -6.89
C CYS A 178 -5.26 -19.03 -6.79
N LYS A 179 -4.26 -18.65 -7.58
CA LYS A 179 -2.91 -19.24 -7.55
C LYS A 179 -1.82 -18.18 -7.74
N PRO A 180 -0.81 -18.09 -6.86
CA PRO A 180 -0.64 -18.81 -5.59
C PRO A 180 -1.58 -18.25 -4.50
N CYS A 181 -2.07 -19.11 -3.61
CA CYS A 181 -2.90 -18.72 -2.48
C CYS A 181 -2.45 -19.48 -1.22
N LYS A 182 -2.44 -18.79 -0.07
CA LYS A 182 -2.19 -19.43 1.22
C LYS A 182 -3.39 -20.27 1.65
N PRO A 183 -3.19 -21.33 2.47
CA PRO A 183 -4.31 -22.02 3.11
C PRO A 183 -5.12 -21.00 3.93
N GLY A 184 -6.46 -21.10 3.88
CA GLY A 184 -7.36 -20.16 4.55
C GLY A 184 -7.64 -18.86 3.78
N GLN A 185 -6.68 -18.33 3.02
CA GLN A 185 -6.85 -17.07 2.28
C GLN A 185 -7.92 -17.15 1.18
N VAL A 186 -8.16 -18.35 0.63
CA VAL A 186 -9.23 -18.59 -0.36
C VAL A 186 -10.61 -18.22 0.19
N HIS A 187 -10.86 -18.45 1.49
CA HIS A 187 -12.13 -18.11 2.12
C HIS A 187 -12.31 -16.60 2.25
N GLN A 188 -11.24 -15.88 2.60
CA GLN A 188 -11.24 -14.41 2.65
C GLN A 188 -11.51 -13.83 1.25
N TYR A 189 -10.87 -14.39 0.21
CA TYR A 189 -11.15 -13.98 -1.17
C TYR A 189 -12.57 -14.30 -1.60
N ALA A 190 -13.13 -15.45 -1.20
CA ALA A 190 -14.52 -15.79 -1.51
C ALA A 190 -15.49 -14.77 -0.90
N GLU A 191 -15.29 -14.40 0.36
CA GLU A 191 -16.08 -13.39 1.06
C GLU A 191 -15.93 -11.99 0.43
N GLU A 192 -14.70 -11.57 0.14
CA GLU A 192 -14.44 -10.28 -0.52
C GLU A 192 -15.05 -10.21 -1.91
N LEU A 193 -14.95 -11.28 -2.71
CA LEU A 193 -15.55 -11.36 -4.03
C LEU A 193 -17.08 -11.30 -3.92
N ALA A 194 -17.68 -12.08 -3.01
CA ALA A 194 -19.13 -12.06 -2.79
C ALA A 194 -19.61 -10.63 -2.45
N ARG A 195 -18.92 -9.96 -1.52
CA ARG A 195 -19.22 -8.58 -1.12
C ARG A 195 -19.09 -7.59 -2.28
N LEU A 196 -17.99 -7.66 -3.02
CA LEU A 196 -17.67 -6.68 -4.06
C LEU A 196 -18.51 -6.86 -5.33
N SER A 197 -18.77 -8.11 -5.72
CA SER A 197 -19.48 -8.43 -6.95
C SER A 197 -20.97 -8.67 -6.75
N LYS A 198 -21.46 -8.68 -5.49
CA LYS A 198 -22.82 -9.10 -5.10
C LYS A 198 -23.19 -10.50 -5.61
N GLY A 199 -22.18 -11.36 -5.71
CA GLY A 199 -22.34 -12.73 -6.22
C GLY A 199 -22.49 -13.73 -5.08
N ILE A 200 -23.15 -14.85 -5.36
CA ILE A 200 -23.37 -15.92 -4.38
C ILE A 200 -22.27 -16.97 -4.50
N VAL A 201 -21.59 -17.28 -3.40
CA VAL A 201 -20.56 -18.32 -3.35
C VAL A 201 -21.25 -19.68 -3.29
N ILE A 202 -21.07 -20.49 -4.33
CA ILE A 202 -21.69 -21.82 -4.41
C ILE A 202 -20.81 -22.86 -3.72
N ASP A 203 -19.54 -22.92 -4.09
CA ASP A 203 -18.59 -23.94 -3.64
C ASP A 203 -17.15 -23.40 -3.61
N ILE A 204 -16.40 -23.78 -2.58
CA ILE A 204 -14.97 -23.49 -2.45
C ILE A 204 -14.23 -24.83 -2.48
N LYS A 205 -13.45 -25.06 -3.54
CA LYS A 205 -12.69 -26.29 -3.72
C LYS A 205 -11.30 -26.18 -3.10
N PRO A 206 -10.73 -27.29 -2.59
CA PRO A 206 -9.41 -27.30 -1.97
C PRO A 206 -8.29 -26.86 -2.92
N ASN A 207 -8.48 -26.99 -4.24
CA ASN A 207 -7.52 -26.55 -5.26
C ASN A 207 -7.45 -25.02 -5.45
N SER A 208 -7.90 -24.24 -4.46
CA SER A 208 -8.01 -22.77 -4.49
C SER A 208 -8.90 -22.27 -5.63
N ILE A 209 -10.02 -22.98 -5.87
CA ILE A 209 -10.99 -22.65 -6.89
C ILE A 209 -12.30 -22.27 -6.21
N ILE A 210 -12.84 -21.11 -6.55
CA ILE A 210 -14.12 -20.61 -6.03
C ILE A 210 -15.12 -20.61 -7.19
N ILE A 211 -16.31 -21.15 -6.98
CA ILE A 211 -17.41 -21.09 -7.94
C ILE A 211 -18.41 -20.05 -7.43
N LEU A 212 -18.59 -18.98 -8.19
CA LEU A 212 -19.57 -17.94 -7.89
C LEU A 212 -20.71 -17.94 -8.91
N TYR A 213 -21.91 -17.69 -8.42
CA TYR A 213 -23.13 -17.49 -9.18
C TYR A 213 -23.53 -16.02 -9.12
N ARG A 214 -24.04 -15.50 -10.24
CA ARG A 214 -24.38 -14.07 -10.36
C ARG A 214 -25.70 -13.66 -9.68
N GLY A 215 -26.61 -14.60 -9.44
CA GLY A 215 -28.00 -14.34 -9.04
C GLY A 215 -29.02 -14.53 -10.17
N LYS A 216 -30.27 -14.83 -9.84
CA LYS A 216 -31.36 -14.98 -10.83
C LYS A 216 -31.66 -13.63 -11.50
N ASN A 217 -31.62 -12.56 -10.71
CA ASN A 217 -31.94 -11.18 -11.14
C ASN A 217 -30.71 -10.35 -11.48
N TYR A 218 -29.66 -10.96 -12.03
CA TYR A 218 -28.42 -10.23 -12.32
C TYR A 218 -28.65 -9.14 -13.38
N VAL A 219 -28.38 -7.90 -12.97
CA VAL A 219 -28.29 -6.73 -13.85
C VAL A 219 -26.84 -6.28 -13.89
N GLN A 220 -26.34 -6.01 -15.10
CA GLN A 220 -24.98 -5.50 -15.26
C GLN A 220 -24.88 -4.13 -14.57
N PRO A 221 -23.97 -3.95 -13.58
CA PRO A 221 -23.80 -2.66 -12.94
C PRO A 221 -23.21 -1.65 -13.92
N ASP A 222 -23.64 -0.39 -13.83
CA ASP A 222 -23.09 0.70 -14.64
C ASP A 222 -21.60 0.92 -14.32
N ILE A 223 -21.27 0.91 -13.02
CA ILE A 223 -19.89 0.90 -12.53
C ILE A 223 -19.45 -0.55 -12.34
N MET A 224 -18.73 -1.09 -13.32
CA MET A 224 -18.28 -2.48 -13.34
C MET A 224 -17.18 -2.84 -12.32
N SER A 225 -16.43 -1.85 -11.84
CA SER A 225 -15.39 -2.03 -10.83
C SER A 225 -15.76 -1.19 -9.60
N PRO A 226 -16.13 -1.81 -8.46
CA PRO A 226 -16.52 -1.05 -7.28
C PRO A 226 -15.42 -0.11 -6.80
N LEU A 227 -15.81 1.08 -6.33
CA LEU A 227 -14.90 2.11 -5.80
C LEU A 227 -14.18 1.64 -4.52
N ASP A 228 -14.80 0.71 -3.79
CA ASP A 228 -14.28 0.03 -2.61
C ASP A 228 -13.04 -0.86 -2.87
N THR A 229 -12.56 -0.93 -4.10
CA THR A 229 -11.45 -1.81 -4.48
C THR A 229 -10.15 -1.05 -4.69
N LEU A 230 -9.04 -1.73 -4.39
CA LEU A 230 -7.71 -1.21 -4.73
C LEU A 230 -7.49 -1.27 -6.24
N SER A 231 -6.74 -0.28 -6.75
CA SER A 231 -6.21 -0.35 -8.12
C SER A 231 -5.19 -1.49 -8.27
N LYS A 232 -4.98 -1.96 -9.50
CA LYS A 232 -4.02 -3.04 -9.82
C LYS A 232 -2.60 -2.79 -9.28
N ALA A 233 -2.13 -1.54 -9.32
CA ALA A 233 -0.80 -1.16 -8.83
C ALA A 233 -0.75 -1.17 -7.30
N LYS A 234 -1.74 -0.55 -6.64
CA LYS A 234 -1.84 -0.52 -5.17
C LYS A 234 -1.99 -1.93 -4.57
N ALA A 235 -2.75 -2.82 -5.21
CA ALA A 235 -2.88 -4.20 -4.78
C ALA A 235 -1.54 -4.97 -4.81
N LEU A 236 -0.71 -4.73 -5.84
CA LEU A 236 0.63 -5.31 -5.90
C LEU A 236 1.56 -4.74 -4.82
N GLU A 237 1.43 -3.46 -4.52
CA GLU A 237 2.21 -2.81 -3.46
C GLU A 237 1.84 -3.32 -2.07
N LYS A 238 0.53 -3.47 -1.79
CA LYS A 238 0.01 -4.12 -0.58
C LYS A 238 0.64 -5.50 -0.38
N TYR A 239 0.61 -6.35 -1.42
CA TYR A 239 1.23 -7.67 -1.39
C TYR A 239 2.74 -7.61 -1.06
N ARG A 240 3.49 -6.65 -1.63
CA ARG A 240 4.92 -6.49 -1.31
C ARG A 240 5.16 -6.15 0.16
N TYR A 241 4.30 -5.30 0.73
CA TYR A 241 4.39 -4.96 2.15
C TYR A 241 4.01 -6.13 3.06
N GLU A 242 2.97 -6.88 2.74
CA GLU A 242 2.59 -8.11 3.46
C GLU A 242 3.73 -9.13 3.45
N GLN A 243 4.33 -9.39 2.28
CA GLN A 243 5.48 -10.29 2.17
C GLN A 243 6.69 -9.79 2.96
N SER A 244 6.96 -8.49 2.95
CA SER A 244 8.03 -7.92 3.78
C SER A 244 7.71 -8.00 5.27
N LEU A 245 6.44 -7.92 5.67
CA LEU A 245 6.01 -8.02 7.05
C LEU A 245 6.23 -9.44 7.56
N GLU A 246 5.78 -10.43 6.80
CA GLU A 246 5.99 -11.86 7.10
C GLU A 246 7.47 -12.19 7.30
N HIS A 247 8.32 -11.80 6.35
CA HIS A 247 9.75 -12.03 6.47
C HIS A 247 10.40 -11.28 7.65
N THR A 248 9.87 -10.10 8.00
CA THR A 248 10.35 -9.35 9.17
C THR A 248 9.91 -10.04 10.46
N GLY A 249 8.70 -10.59 10.53
CA GLY A 249 8.19 -11.38 11.65
C GLY A 249 9.00 -12.67 11.87
N GLU A 250 9.25 -13.45 10.81
CA GLU A 250 10.12 -14.64 10.86
C GLU A 250 11.54 -14.30 11.36
N PHE A 251 12.04 -13.11 10.99
CA PHE A 251 13.34 -12.64 11.45
C PHE A 251 13.33 -12.22 12.93
N ILE A 252 12.24 -11.62 13.41
CA ILE A 252 12.06 -11.28 14.83
C ILE A 252 12.01 -12.57 15.66
N GLU A 253 11.21 -13.55 15.24
CA GLU A 253 11.10 -14.85 15.93
C GLU A 253 12.46 -15.54 16.06
N LYS A 254 13.26 -15.56 14.99
CA LYS A 254 14.64 -16.09 15.03
C LYS A 254 15.52 -15.37 16.05
N LEU A 255 15.42 -14.04 16.15
CA LEU A 255 16.21 -13.26 17.10
C LEU A 255 15.73 -13.44 18.55
N GLU A 256 14.42 -13.62 18.76
CA GLU A 256 13.85 -13.91 20.08
C GLU A 256 14.33 -15.28 20.57
N ASN A 257 14.29 -16.30 19.71
CA ASN A 257 14.84 -17.62 20.02
C ASN A 257 16.35 -17.58 20.31
N GLU A 258 17.15 -16.85 19.53
CA GLU A 258 18.59 -16.66 19.77
C GLU A 258 18.85 -16.00 21.14
N LEU A 259 18.03 -15.01 21.50
CA LEU A 259 18.12 -14.31 22.78
C LEU A 259 17.77 -15.23 23.96
N GLU A 260 16.71 -16.03 23.83
CA GLU A 260 16.31 -17.01 24.83
C GLU A 260 17.35 -18.12 25.01
N GLU A 261 17.91 -18.64 23.93
CA GLU A 261 19.01 -19.60 23.96
C GLU A 261 20.23 -19.04 24.69
N TYR A 262 20.59 -17.80 24.42
CA TYR A 262 21.68 -17.12 25.12
C TYR A 262 21.43 -16.99 26.63
N HIS A 263 20.21 -16.59 27.02
CA HIS A 263 19.85 -16.53 28.44
C HIS A 263 19.84 -17.91 29.12
N ARG A 264 19.35 -18.95 28.43
CA ARG A 264 19.40 -20.33 28.92
C ARG A 264 20.82 -20.84 29.06
N HIS A 265 21.74 -20.43 28.18
CA HIS A 265 23.16 -20.75 28.26
C HIS A 265 23.78 -20.09 29.49
N ILE A 266 23.66 -18.76 29.65
CA ILE A 266 24.18 -18.05 30.84
C ILE A 266 23.65 -18.66 32.13
N ALA A 267 22.35 -18.97 32.19
CA ALA A 267 21.72 -19.55 33.37
C ALA A 267 22.28 -20.93 33.74
N ARG A 268 22.73 -21.74 32.76
CA ARG A 268 23.41 -23.02 33.00
C ARG A 268 24.82 -22.81 33.57
N TYR A 269 25.63 -21.97 32.91
CA TYR A 269 27.00 -21.69 33.36
C TYR A 269 27.03 -21.08 34.77
N ARG A 270 26.11 -20.16 35.08
CA ARG A 270 26.00 -19.57 36.43
C ARG A 270 25.64 -20.59 37.52
N LYS A 271 24.91 -21.66 37.18
CA LYS A 271 24.58 -22.76 38.11
C LYS A 271 25.78 -23.68 38.32
N GLU A 272 26.57 -23.93 37.28
CA GLU A 272 27.79 -24.73 37.33
C GLU A 272 28.93 -24.05 38.10
N GLU A 273 29.01 -22.71 38.09
CA GLU A 273 29.98 -21.93 38.90
C GLU A 273 29.63 -21.87 40.40
N ASN A 274 28.38 -22.16 40.79
CA ASN A 274 27.91 -22.13 42.20
C ASN A 274 27.51 -23.53 42.75
N PRO A 275 28.39 -24.56 42.75
CA PRO A 275 28.05 -25.86 43.30
C PRO A 275 28.10 -25.89 44.85
N ARG A 276 28.52 -24.80 45.53
CA ARG A 276 28.84 -24.77 46.97
C ARG A 276 27.71 -24.31 47.93
N GLN A 277 26.47 -24.18 47.47
CA GLN A 277 25.33 -23.78 48.33
C GLN A 277 24.31 -24.92 48.59
N LYS A 278 24.72 -26.18 48.43
CA LYS A 278 23.96 -27.35 48.86
C LYS A 278 24.81 -28.21 49.80
N ILE A 279 24.99 -27.75 51.04
CA ILE A 279 25.21 -28.58 52.22
C ILE A 279 24.44 -27.91 53.36
#